data_AF-A0A068NKI1-F1
#
_entry.id   AF-A0A068NKI1-F1
#
_cell.length_a   1.000
_cell.length_b   1.000
_cell.length_c   1.000
_cell.angle_alpha   90.00
_cell.angle_beta   90.00
_cell.angle_gamma   90.00
#
_symmetry.space_group_name_H-M   'P 1'
#
loop_
_entity.id
_entity.type
_entity.pdbx_description
1 polymer ?
#
loop_
_entity_poly.entity_id
_entity_poly.type
_entity_poly.pdbx_seq_one_letter_code
_entity_poly.pdbx_strand_id
1 'polypeptide(L)'
;MLKVNSRKNRRGFTLVELLVVVLILATLMAVALPLYLSSVADSSKKTCRANMQSIANAAQAWKVKNRAADFTTMTISALTPDLGAVPTCPDGGAYSIATTGSVNDEGGASTAIPTGSLGISCNKAGHNGFIPGVMTK
;
A
#
# COMPACT_ATOMS: atom_id res chain seq x y z
N MET A 1 -4.11 71.63 23.30
CA MET A 1 -3.98 70.16 23.34
C MET A 1 -3.44 69.68 22.00
N LEU A 2 -2.16 69.27 21.93
CA LEU A 2 -1.53 68.75 20.71
C LEU A 2 -1.70 67.23 20.67
N LYS A 3 -2.31 66.73 19.59
CA LYS A 3 -2.59 65.30 19.36
C LYS A 3 -1.43 64.69 18.59
N VAL A 4 -0.60 63.90 19.27
CA VAL A 4 0.52 63.16 18.65
C VAL A 4 -0.04 61.94 17.91
N ASN A 5 0.04 61.95 16.58
CA ASN A 5 -0.37 60.82 15.74
C ASN A 5 0.84 59.90 15.52
N SER A 6 0.90 58.78 16.25
CA SER A 6 1.96 57.78 16.12
C SER A 6 1.76 56.98 14.83
N ARG A 7 2.53 57.30 13.78
CA ARG A 7 2.60 56.46 12.57
C ARG A 7 3.35 55.18 12.91
N LYS A 8 2.59 54.09 13.17
CA LYS A 8 3.15 52.74 13.25
C LYS A 8 3.90 52.43 11.95
N ASN A 9 5.22 52.32 12.04
CA ASN A 9 6.11 52.02 10.94
C ASN A 9 5.85 50.58 10.48
N ARG A 10 5.02 50.40 9.44
CA ARG A 10 4.77 49.09 8.84
C ARG A 10 6.01 48.70 8.03
N ARG A 11 6.88 47.89 8.63
CA ARG A 11 7.95 47.21 7.89
C ARG A 11 7.31 46.18 6.97
N GLY A 12 7.36 46.44 5.66
CA GLY A 12 6.95 45.48 4.64
C GLY A 12 8.07 44.47 4.37
N PHE A 13 7.70 43.22 4.10
CA PHE A 13 8.60 42.20 3.57
C PHE A 13 9.22 42.71 2.26
N THR A 14 10.54 42.56 2.09
CA THR A 14 11.17 42.91 0.82
C THR A 14 10.89 41.83 -0.23
N LEU A 15 10.77 42.22 -1.51
CA LEU A 15 10.64 41.23 -2.60
C LEU A 15 11.83 40.28 -2.65
N VAL A 16 13.01 40.77 -2.27
CA VAL A 16 14.25 39.98 -2.21
C VAL A 16 14.21 38.93 -1.10
N GLU A 17 13.66 39.24 0.07
CA GLU A 17 13.45 38.23 1.13
C GLU A 17 12.59 37.07 0.67
N LEU A 18 11.48 37.37 -0.01
CA LEU A 18 10.58 36.32 -0.49
C LEU A 18 11.26 35.49 -1.59
N LEU A 19 12.04 36.13 -2.46
CA LEU A 19 12.79 35.46 -3.52
C LEU A 19 13.81 34.45 -2.98
N VAL A 20 14.61 34.83 -1.99
CA VAL A 20 15.61 33.91 -1.39
C VAL A 20 14.92 32.74 -0.70
N VAL A 21 13.79 32.96 -0.03
CA VAL A 21 13.04 31.89 0.64
C VAL A 21 12.49 30.87 -0.35
N VAL A 22 11.83 31.31 -1.44
CA VAL A 22 11.30 30.36 -2.44
C VAL A 22 12.42 29.64 -3.19
N LEU A 23 13.58 30.27 -3.37
CA LEU A 23 14.75 29.61 -3.94
C LEU A 23 15.22 28.46 -3.05
N ILE A 24 15.33 28.66 -1.74
CA ILE A 24 15.71 27.59 -0.80
C ILE A 24 14.63 26.52 -0.72
N LEU A 25 13.33 26.89 -0.71
CA LEU A 25 12.25 25.90 -0.72
C LEU A 25 12.25 25.05 -2.00
N ALA A 26 12.54 25.66 -3.15
CA ALA A 26 12.63 24.94 -4.42
C ALA A 26 13.78 23.92 -4.42
N THR A 27 14.96 24.27 -3.88
CA THR A 27 16.09 23.34 -3.81
C THR A 27 15.81 22.16 -2.87
N LEU A 28 15.16 22.39 -1.73
CA LEU A 28 14.75 21.31 -0.82
C LEU A 28 13.69 20.40 -1.46
N MET A 29 12.66 20.98 -2.10
CA MET A 29 11.59 20.22 -2.73
C MET A 29 12.08 19.36 -3.89
N ALA A 30 13.08 19.82 -4.65
CA ALA A 30 13.67 19.06 -5.76
C ALA A 30 14.20 17.68 -5.31
N VAL A 31 14.72 17.57 -4.07
CA VAL A 31 15.21 16.30 -3.52
C VAL A 31 14.14 15.59 -2.68
N ALA A 32 13.34 16.33 -1.91
CA ALA A 32 12.37 15.76 -0.99
C ALA A 32 11.22 15.05 -1.71
N LEU A 33 10.70 15.61 -2.81
CA LEU A 33 9.55 15.05 -3.53
C LEU A 33 9.78 13.64 -4.10
N PRO A 34 10.85 13.36 -4.89
CA PRO A 34 11.04 12.02 -5.43
C PRO A 34 11.25 10.97 -4.34
N LEU A 35 11.95 11.32 -3.25
CA LEU A 35 12.14 10.44 -2.10
C LEU A 35 10.81 10.13 -1.41
N TYR A 36 9.98 11.15 -1.18
CA TYR A 36 8.67 11.00 -0.58
C TYR A 36 7.75 10.10 -1.42
N LEU A 37 7.67 10.33 -2.73
CA LEU A 37 6.84 9.52 -3.63
C LEU A 37 7.27 8.04 -3.65
N SER A 38 8.58 7.78 -3.68
CA SER A 38 9.12 6.42 -3.60
C SER A 38 8.75 5.73 -2.28
N SER A 39 8.86 6.46 -1.16
CA SER A 39 8.52 5.93 0.16
C SER A 39 7.03 5.60 0.30
N VAL A 40 6.13 6.43 -0.25
CA VAL A 40 4.69 6.17 -0.25
C VAL A 40 4.35 4.95 -1.11
N ALA A 41 4.97 4.81 -2.28
CA ALA A 41 4.78 3.66 -3.15
C ALA A 41 5.25 2.35 -2.47
N ASP A 42 6.40 2.36 -1.81
CA ASP A 42 6.91 1.21 -1.06
C ASP A 42 6.02 0.86 0.15
N SER A 43 5.54 1.87 0.87
CA SER A 43 4.57 1.68 1.96
C SER A 43 3.29 1.02 1.46
N SER A 44 2.80 1.42 0.30
CA SER A 44 1.56 0.89 -0.28
C SER A 44 1.71 -0.57 -0.72
N LYS A 45 2.86 -0.95 -1.27
CA LYS A 45 3.20 -2.36 -1.55
C LYS A 45 3.27 -3.19 -0.26
N LYS A 46 3.93 -2.70 0.78
CA LYS A 46 4.00 -3.38 2.09
C LYS A 46 2.64 -3.58 2.72
N THR A 47 1.78 -2.55 2.69
CA THR A 47 0.39 -2.68 3.15
C THR A 47 -0.37 -3.71 2.32
N CYS A 48 -0.18 -3.71 1.00
CA CYS A 48 -0.79 -4.70 0.13
C CYS A 48 -0.34 -6.14 0.48
N ARG A 49 0.94 -6.36 0.74
CA ARG A 49 1.48 -7.64 1.24
C ARG A 49 0.87 -8.03 2.59
N ALA A 50 0.74 -7.10 3.52
CA ALA A 50 0.12 -7.35 4.83
C ALA A 50 -1.38 -7.72 4.71
N ASN A 51 -2.10 -7.09 3.79
CA ASN A 51 -3.49 -7.47 3.47
C ASN A 51 -3.56 -8.88 2.88
N MET A 52 -2.67 -9.24 1.95
CA MET A 52 -2.59 -10.61 1.41
C MET A 52 -2.29 -11.64 2.50
N GLN A 53 -1.41 -11.33 3.46
CA GLN A 53 -1.16 -12.19 4.62
C GLN A 53 -2.39 -12.34 5.51
N SER A 54 -3.16 -11.26 5.71
CA SER A 54 -4.41 -11.32 6.47
C SER A 54 -5.45 -12.20 5.78
N ILE A 55 -5.56 -12.11 4.45
CA ILE A 55 -6.40 -13.00 3.62
C ILE A 55 -5.90 -14.45 3.75
N ALA A 56 -4.60 -14.69 3.72
CA ALA A 56 -4.02 -16.03 3.90
C ALA A 56 -4.38 -16.63 5.26
N ASN A 57 -4.29 -15.85 6.33
CA ASN A 57 -4.65 -16.30 7.68
C ASN A 57 -6.15 -16.65 7.76
N ALA A 58 -7.01 -15.83 7.15
CA ALA A 58 -8.44 -16.10 7.08
C ALA A 58 -8.74 -17.35 6.23
N ALA A 59 -8.01 -17.59 5.14
CA ALA A 59 -8.14 -18.80 4.33
C ALA A 59 -7.76 -20.05 5.13
N GLN A 60 -6.67 -19.97 5.90
CA GLN A 60 -6.25 -21.06 6.79
C GLN A 60 -7.30 -21.34 7.87
N ALA A 61 -7.88 -20.30 8.47
CA ALA A 61 -8.97 -20.44 9.44
C ALA A 61 -10.21 -21.11 8.80
N TRP A 62 -10.59 -20.70 7.59
CA TRP A 62 -11.67 -21.32 6.82
C TRP A 62 -11.43 -22.82 6.59
N LYS A 63 -10.21 -23.19 6.15
CA LYS A 63 -9.86 -24.60 5.92
C LYS A 63 -10.05 -25.45 7.18
N VAL A 64 -9.63 -24.93 8.34
CA VAL A 64 -9.80 -25.62 9.64
C VAL A 64 -11.27 -25.73 10.02
N LYS A 65 -12.06 -24.65 9.91
CA LYS A 65 -13.49 -24.64 10.25
C LYS A 65 -14.30 -25.61 9.39
N ASN A 66 -14.01 -25.66 8.09
CA ASN A 66 -14.72 -26.48 7.13
C ASN A 66 -14.17 -27.91 7.01
N ARG A 67 -13.11 -28.24 7.77
CA ARG A 67 -12.37 -29.52 7.67
C ARG A 67 -12.01 -29.87 6.21
N ALA A 68 -11.71 -28.84 5.42
CA ALA A 68 -11.39 -29.00 4.01
C ALA A 68 -9.99 -29.60 3.85
N ALA A 69 -9.84 -30.55 2.93
CA ALA A 69 -8.54 -31.16 2.63
C ALA A 69 -7.56 -30.14 2.02
N ASP A 70 -8.10 -29.21 1.22
CA ASP A 70 -7.35 -28.21 0.48
C ASP A 70 -8.18 -26.92 0.28
N PHE A 71 -7.67 -25.98 -0.52
CA PHE A 71 -8.35 -24.71 -0.79
C PHE A 71 -9.24 -24.72 -2.04
N THR A 72 -9.37 -25.84 -2.77
CA THR A 72 -10.01 -25.86 -4.11
C THR A 72 -11.48 -25.43 -4.11
N THR A 73 -12.19 -25.69 -3.02
CA THR A 73 -13.62 -25.34 -2.85
C THR A 73 -13.83 -23.96 -2.24
N MET A 74 -12.76 -23.25 -1.91
CA MET A 74 -12.80 -21.94 -1.26
C MET A 74 -13.04 -20.83 -2.28
N THR A 75 -13.89 -19.86 -1.92
CA THR A 75 -14.09 -18.62 -2.67
C THR A 75 -13.74 -17.43 -1.79
N ILE A 76 -13.32 -16.30 -2.38
CA ILE A 76 -12.91 -15.13 -1.59
C ILE A 76 -14.02 -14.58 -0.68
N SER A 77 -15.28 -14.71 -1.09
CA SER A 77 -16.46 -14.35 -0.31
C SER A 77 -16.63 -15.20 0.95
N ALA A 78 -16.16 -16.44 0.96
CA ALA A 78 -16.26 -17.34 2.11
C ALA A 78 -15.39 -16.89 3.30
N LEU A 79 -14.42 -16.00 3.07
CA LEU A 79 -13.55 -15.46 4.13
C LEU A 79 -14.12 -14.20 4.79
N THR A 80 -15.22 -13.63 4.30
CA THR A 80 -15.83 -12.43 4.88
C THR A 80 -16.15 -12.54 6.39
N PRO A 81 -16.55 -13.70 6.95
CA PRO A 81 -16.76 -13.82 8.41
C PRO A 81 -15.48 -13.66 9.23
N ASP A 82 -14.31 -13.95 8.64
CA ASP A 82 -13.01 -13.89 9.31
C ASP A 82 -12.29 -12.55 9.08
N LEU A 83 -12.59 -11.87 7.99
CA LEU A 83 -12.01 -10.56 7.64
C LEU A 83 -12.91 -9.37 8.02
N GLY A 84 -14.21 -9.59 8.25
CA GLY A 84 -15.23 -8.54 8.37
C GLY A 84 -15.62 -7.92 7.02
N ALA A 85 -14.62 -7.54 6.22
CA ALA A 85 -14.77 -7.15 4.82
C ALA A 85 -13.51 -7.53 4.03
N VAL A 86 -13.63 -7.80 2.73
CA VAL A 86 -12.44 -8.03 1.89
C VAL A 86 -11.68 -6.69 1.78
N PRO A 87 -10.41 -6.63 2.21
CA PRO A 87 -9.64 -5.39 2.13
C PRO A 87 -9.44 -4.97 0.67
N THR A 88 -9.33 -3.67 0.43
CA THR A 88 -8.95 -3.13 -0.88
C THR A 88 -7.45 -2.81 -0.89
N CYS A 89 -6.80 -2.98 -2.03
CA CYS A 89 -5.41 -2.54 -2.15
C CYS A 89 -5.33 -1.01 -2.02
N PRO A 90 -4.34 -0.45 -1.28
CA PRO A 90 -4.22 0.99 -1.05
C PRO A 90 -4.12 1.81 -2.35
N ASP A 91 -3.61 1.21 -3.44
CA ASP A 91 -3.51 1.85 -4.75
C ASP A 91 -4.70 1.55 -5.70
N GLY A 92 -5.81 1.02 -5.16
CA GLY A 92 -7.05 0.79 -5.91
C GLY A 92 -7.15 -0.55 -6.65
N GLY A 93 -6.32 -1.54 -6.30
CA GLY A 93 -6.43 -2.91 -6.80
C GLY A 93 -7.41 -3.81 -6.02
N ALA A 94 -7.76 -4.93 -6.62
CA ALA A 94 -8.54 -6.01 -5.99
C ALA A 94 -7.66 -7.24 -5.74
N TYR A 95 -8.00 -8.00 -4.70
CA TYR A 95 -7.37 -9.28 -4.39
C TYR A 95 -8.15 -10.43 -5.01
N SER A 96 -7.43 -11.40 -5.55
CA SER A 96 -7.98 -12.68 -6.03
C SER A 96 -7.26 -13.85 -5.39
N ILE A 97 -7.97 -14.94 -5.22
CA ILE A 97 -7.43 -16.20 -4.71
C ILE A 97 -7.32 -17.18 -5.88
N ALA A 98 -6.18 -17.84 -5.99
CA ALA A 98 -5.95 -18.93 -6.94
C ALA A 98 -5.53 -20.19 -6.16
N THR A 99 -6.04 -21.33 -6.60
CA THR A 99 -5.77 -22.64 -5.97
C THR A 99 -4.94 -23.57 -6.87
N THR A 100 -4.58 -23.08 -8.05
CA THR A 100 -3.71 -23.69 -9.05
C THR A 100 -3.20 -22.60 -10.00
N GLY A 101 -2.18 -22.89 -10.80
CA GLY A 101 -1.59 -21.95 -11.77
C GLY A 101 -0.28 -21.37 -11.27
N SER A 102 -0.09 -20.06 -11.40
CA SER A 102 1.11 -19.35 -10.93
C SER A 102 0.77 -17.95 -10.45
N VAL A 103 1.58 -17.42 -9.54
CA VAL A 103 1.60 -15.99 -9.18
C VAL A 103 3.00 -15.43 -9.35
N ASN A 104 3.09 -14.14 -9.62
CA ASN A 104 4.37 -13.45 -9.66
C ASN A 104 4.68 -12.91 -8.27
N ASP A 105 5.94 -12.96 -7.86
CA ASP A 105 6.38 -12.36 -6.61
C ASP A 105 6.57 -10.85 -6.75
N GLU A 106 6.85 -10.12 -5.67
CA GLU A 106 7.16 -8.67 -5.73
C GLU A 106 8.33 -8.38 -6.69
N GLY A 107 9.27 -9.32 -6.85
CA GLY A 107 10.38 -9.26 -7.80
C GLY A 107 10.04 -9.70 -9.24
N GLY A 108 8.80 -10.07 -9.53
CA GLY A 108 8.33 -10.50 -10.85
C GLY A 108 8.67 -11.95 -11.22
N ALA A 109 9.31 -12.71 -10.33
CA ALA A 109 9.54 -14.14 -10.52
C ALA A 109 8.20 -14.90 -10.46
N SER A 110 7.97 -15.79 -11.43
CA SER A 110 6.74 -16.59 -11.45
C SER A 110 6.92 -17.85 -10.61
N THR A 111 6.05 -18.02 -9.62
CA THR A 111 6.03 -19.18 -8.73
C THR A 111 4.76 -19.97 -8.97
N ALA A 112 4.90 -21.27 -9.22
CA ALA A 112 3.77 -22.16 -9.43
C ALA A 112 2.98 -22.35 -8.13
N ILE A 113 1.65 -22.40 -8.27
CA ILE A 113 0.67 -22.76 -7.25
C ILE A 113 0.27 -24.21 -7.53
N PRO A 114 0.77 -25.19 -6.78
CA PRO A 114 0.29 -26.57 -6.89
C PRO A 114 -1.21 -26.64 -6.66
N THR A 115 -1.90 -27.57 -7.32
CA THR A 115 -3.35 -27.74 -7.15
C THR A 115 -3.70 -27.99 -5.68
N GLY A 116 -4.70 -27.24 -5.19
CA GLY A 116 -5.15 -27.29 -3.80
C GLY A 116 -4.29 -26.49 -2.82
N SER A 117 -3.23 -25.83 -3.29
CA SER A 117 -2.52 -24.82 -2.49
C SER A 117 -3.22 -23.46 -2.56
N LEU A 118 -2.63 -22.45 -1.92
CA LEU A 118 -3.20 -21.11 -1.81
C LEU A 118 -2.25 -20.11 -2.43
N GLY A 119 -2.69 -19.38 -3.46
CA GLY A 119 -2.05 -18.15 -3.91
C GLY A 119 -3.03 -17.00 -3.79
N ILE A 120 -2.54 -15.85 -3.34
CA ILE A 120 -3.28 -14.59 -3.34
C ILE A 120 -2.57 -13.65 -4.31
N SER A 121 -3.32 -12.98 -5.17
CA SER A 121 -2.77 -11.98 -6.10
C SER A 121 -3.51 -10.66 -5.97
N CYS A 122 -2.80 -9.57 -6.20
CA CYS A 122 -3.34 -8.24 -6.39
C CYS A 122 -3.21 -7.88 -7.87
N ASN A 123 -4.30 -7.38 -8.48
CA ASN A 123 -4.28 -6.97 -9.88
C ASN A 123 -3.61 -5.59 -10.11
N LYS A 124 -3.14 -4.92 -9.05
CA LYS A 124 -2.42 -3.65 -9.18
C LYS A 124 -1.00 -3.89 -9.70
N ALA A 125 -0.63 -3.14 -10.73
CA ALA A 125 0.72 -3.17 -11.30
C ALA A 125 1.78 -2.97 -10.22
N GLY A 126 2.74 -3.90 -10.14
CA GLY A 126 3.87 -3.84 -9.19
C GLY A 126 3.58 -4.36 -7.78
N HIS A 127 2.38 -4.86 -7.49
CA HIS A 127 2.01 -5.49 -6.20
C HIS A 127 1.99 -7.03 -6.29
N ASN A 128 1.74 -7.55 -7.50
CA ASN A 128 1.85 -8.97 -7.85
C ASN A 128 1.12 -9.90 -6.86
N GLY A 129 1.70 -11.03 -6.47
CA GLY A 129 1.05 -12.03 -5.62
C GLY A 129 1.93 -12.57 -4.50
N PHE A 130 1.32 -13.46 -3.72
CA PHE A 130 1.80 -14.02 -2.49
C PHE A 130 1.34 -15.47 -2.32
N ILE A 131 2.27 -16.37 -2.04
CA ILE A 131 2.00 -17.77 -1.65
C ILE A 131 2.46 -17.94 -0.20
N PRO A 132 1.54 -18.09 0.78
CA PRO A 132 1.89 -18.29 2.17
C PRO A 132 2.75 -19.54 2.35
N GLY A 133 3.86 -19.39 3.07
CA GLY A 133 4.79 -20.48 3.37
C GLY A 133 5.85 -20.77 2.29
N VAL A 134 5.70 -20.22 1.08
CA VAL A 134 6.73 -20.29 0.01
C VAL A 134 7.49 -18.96 -0.08
N MET A 135 6.77 -17.85 0.07
CA MET A 135 7.33 -16.51 -0.08
C MET A 135 7.43 -15.84 1.29
N THR A 136 8.63 -15.47 1.71
CA THR A 136 8.91 -14.85 3.02
C THR A 136 9.26 -13.36 2.92
N LYS A 137 9.33 -12.82 1.70
CA LYS A 137 9.57 -11.40 1.38
C LYS A 137 8.50 -10.91 0.41
#